data_AF-A0AAP0IYS4-F1
#
_entry.id   AF-A0AAP0IYS4-F1
#
_cell.length_a   1.000
_cell.length_b   1.000
_cell.length_c   1.000
_cell.angle_alpha   90.00
_cell.angle_beta   90.00
_cell.angle_gamma   90.00
#
_symmetry.space_group_name_H-M   'P 1'
#
loop_
_entity.id
_entity.type
_entity.pdbx_description
1 polymer ?
#
loop_
_entity_poly.entity_id
_entity_poly.type
_entity_poly.pdbx_seq_one_letter_code
_entity_poly.pdbx_strand_id
1 'polypeptide(L)'
;MTIFEYLGTNEKYIQLFTDITFSHTTILMRNILDKYKGFDDEKLKVVVDLGGCSGITIKSILARYPTIKGVNFDLPYVINHAPTIPGTYNIVIISNAINQSLASN
;
A
#
# COMPACT_ATOMS: atom_id res chain seq x y z
N MET A 1 -20.25 11.73 5.76
CA MET A 1 -19.58 10.73 4.90
C MET A 1 -18.25 11.32 4.46
N THR A 2 -17.15 10.74 4.92
CA THR A 2 -15.81 11.08 4.45
C THR A 2 -15.60 10.55 3.02
N ILE A 3 -14.55 11.02 2.34
CA ILE A 3 -14.23 10.50 1.01
C ILE A 3 -13.91 8.99 1.04
N PHE A 4 -13.27 8.50 2.10
CA PHE A 4 -12.97 7.08 2.27
C PHE A 4 -14.24 6.25 2.53
N GLU A 5 -15.16 6.75 3.35
CA GLU A 5 -16.48 6.11 3.52
C GLU A 5 -17.24 6.06 2.18
N TYR A 6 -17.21 7.14 1.40
CA TYR A 6 -17.87 7.19 0.10
C TYR A 6 -17.25 6.24 -0.93
N LEU A 7 -15.91 6.16 -1.01
CA LEU A 7 -15.21 5.23 -1.89
C LEU A 7 -15.58 3.78 -1.58
N GLY A 8 -15.78 3.43 -0.30
CA GLY A 8 -16.26 2.11 0.11
C GLY A 8 -17.70 1.78 -0.31
N THR A 9 -18.50 2.79 -0.71
CA THR A 9 -19.89 2.59 -1.16
C THR A 9 -20.05 2.48 -2.67
N ASN A 10 -18.99 2.75 -3.45
CA ASN A 10 -19.09 2.83 -4.91
C ASN A 10 -17.87 2.22 -5.62
N GLU A 11 -18.07 1.00 -6.14
CA GLU A 11 -17.07 0.20 -6.86
C GLU A 11 -16.40 0.96 -8.03
N LYS A 12 -17.16 1.76 -8.78
CA LYS A 12 -16.60 2.51 -9.93
C LYS A 12 -15.61 3.58 -9.48
N TYR A 13 -15.89 4.25 -8.36
CA TYR A 13 -14.99 5.29 -7.85
C TYR A 13 -13.76 4.71 -7.20
N ILE A 14 -13.86 3.60 -6.46
CA ILE A 14 -12.66 2.95 -5.91
C ILE A 14 -11.79 2.40 -7.04
N GLN A 15 -12.37 1.76 -8.06
CA GLN A 15 -11.60 1.29 -9.22
C GLN A 15 -10.88 2.45 -9.92
N LEU A 16 -11.59 3.54 -10.21
CA LEU A 16 -10.99 4.73 -10.82
C LEU A 16 -9.86 5.31 -9.97
N PHE A 17 -10.05 5.39 -8.65
CA PHE A 17 -9.04 5.87 -7.72
C PHE A 17 -7.79 4.98 -7.73
N THR A 18 -7.97 3.66 -7.69
CA THR A 18 -6.91 2.66 -7.75
C THR A 18 -6.14 2.71 -9.07
N ASP A 19 -6.81 2.90 -10.20
CA ASP A 19 -6.19 3.00 -11.52
C ASP A 19 -5.34 4.28 -11.67
N ILE A 20 -5.84 5.41 -11.18
CA ILE A 20 -5.11 6.69 -11.19
C ILE A 20 -3.85 6.59 -10.31
N THR A 21 -3.99 6.03 -9.10
CA THR A 21 -2.83 5.83 -8.21
C THR A 21 -1.81 4.88 -8.80
N PHE A 22 -2.22 3.85 -9.55
CA PHE A 22 -1.28 2.94 -10.21
C PHE A 22 -0.29 3.68 -11.12
N SER A 23 -0.81 4.49 -12.05
CA SER A 23 0.02 5.15 -13.07
C SER A 23 0.91 6.23 -12.45
N HIS A 24 0.36 7.06 -11.57
CA HIS A 24 1.10 8.14 -10.92
C HIS A 24 2.21 7.61 -10.00
N THR A 25 1.90 6.63 -9.15
CA THR A 25 2.87 6.05 -8.21
C THR A 25 4.00 5.33 -8.94
N THR A 26 3.72 4.68 -10.08
CA THR A 26 4.78 4.03 -10.88
C THR A 26 5.86 5.02 -11.33
N ILE A 27 5.46 6.21 -11.80
CA ILE A 27 6.41 7.24 -12.25
C ILE A 27 7.18 7.82 -11.06
N LEU A 28 6.47 8.14 -9.98
CA LEU A 28 7.07 8.70 -8.77
C LEU A 28 8.10 7.75 -8.15
N MET A 29 7.76 6.46 -8.04
CA MET A 29 8.63 5.47 -7.40
C MET A 29 9.92 5.23 -8.17
N ARG A 30 9.93 5.35 -9.51
CA ARG A 30 11.20 5.32 -10.27
C ARG A 30 12.16 6.40 -9.77
N ASN A 31 11.67 7.64 -9.68
CA ASN A 31 12.48 8.77 -9.22
C ASN A 31 12.93 8.64 -7.76
N ILE A 32 12.06 8.11 -6.90
CA ILE A 32 12.37 7.88 -5.49
C ILE A 32 13.48 6.82 -5.36
N LEU A 33 13.35 5.67 -6.01
CA LEU A 33 14.31 4.56 -5.89
C LEU A 33 15.69 4.90 -6.46
N ASP A 34 15.77 5.83 -7.40
CA ASP A 34 17.07 6.30 -7.91
C ASP A 34 17.81 7.16 -6.87
N LYS A 35 17.09 7.96 -6.07
CA LYS A 35 17.65 8.97 -5.17
C LYS A 35 17.72 8.53 -3.71
N TYR A 36 16.69 7.83 -3.23
CA TYR A 36 16.59 7.39 -1.85
C TYR A 36 17.34 6.08 -1.64
N LYS A 37 18.25 6.06 -0.67
CA LYS A 37 19.14 4.93 -0.36
C LYS A 37 18.77 4.20 0.93
N GLY A 38 17.68 4.57 1.60
CA GLY A 38 17.27 3.93 2.85
C GLY A 38 16.85 2.46 2.69
N PHE A 39 16.58 2.01 1.46
CA PHE A 39 16.33 0.60 1.16
C PHE A 39 17.61 -0.22 0.91
N ASP A 40 18.78 0.43 0.84
CA ASP A 40 20.06 -0.25 0.61
C ASP A 40 20.63 -0.87 1.91
N ASP A 41 20.00 -0.64 3.07
CA ASP A 41 20.43 -1.22 4.33
C ASP A 41 20.23 -2.74 4.34
N GLU A 42 21.33 -3.50 4.38
CA GLU A 42 21.31 -4.97 4.43
C GLU A 42 20.56 -5.54 5.64
N LYS A 43 20.40 -4.75 6.72
CA LYS A 43 19.60 -5.12 7.89
C LYS A 43 18.11 -4.98 7.67
N LEU A 44 17.68 -4.25 6.64
CA LEU A 44 16.27 -4.10 6.30
C LEU A 44 15.73 -5.42 5.72
N LYS A 45 14.75 -6.01 6.41
CA LYS A 45 14.15 -7.30 6.01
C LYS A 45 12.69 -7.19 5.61
N VAL A 46 11.97 -6.22 6.14
CA VAL A 46 10.53 -6.07 5.93
C VAL A 46 10.19 -4.59 5.75
N VAL A 47 9.36 -4.30 4.76
CA VAL A 47 8.75 -2.97 4.56
C VAL A 47 7.23 -3.13 4.56
N VAL A 48 6.57 -2.26 5.31
CA VAL A 48 5.10 -2.18 5.37
C VAL A 48 4.66 -0.87 4.75
N ASP A 49 3.84 -0.97 3.71
CA ASP A 49 3.25 0.15 2.99
C ASP A 49 1.84 0.43 3.55
N LEU A 50 1.74 1.42 4.45
CA LEU A 50 0.50 1.80 5.12
C LEU A 50 -0.31 2.74 4.22
N GLY A 51 -1.53 2.35 3.85
CA GLY A 51 -2.33 3.06 2.84
C GLY A 51 -1.81 2.84 1.42
N GLY A 52 -1.23 1.66 1.15
CA GLY A 52 -0.53 1.37 -0.10
C GLY A 52 -1.44 1.18 -1.32
N CYS A 53 -2.77 1.20 -1.14
CA CYS A 53 -3.77 1.11 -2.19
C CYS A 53 -3.53 -0.08 -3.14
N SER A 54 -3.19 0.20 -4.41
CA SER A 54 -2.86 -0.81 -5.43
C SER A 54 -1.58 -1.61 -5.13
N GLY A 55 -0.81 -1.23 -4.10
CA GLY A 55 0.45 -1.88 -3.72
C GLY A 55 1.61 -1.60 -4.67
N ILE A 56 1.49 -0.60 -5.55
CA ILE A 56 2.52 -0.31 -6.56
C ILE A 56 3.81 0.21 -5.96
N THR A 57 3.73 0.94 -4.84
CA THR A 57 4.89 1.36 -4.07
C THR A 57 5.68 0.14 -3.61
N ILE A 58 5.04 -0.78 -2.87
CA ILE A 58 5.72 -1.98 -2.38
C ILE A 58 6.23 -2.86 -3.51
N LYS A 59 5.45 -3.03 -4.60
CA LYS A 59 5.89 -3.76 -5.80
C LYS A 59 7.18 -3.18 -6.38
N SER A 60 7.27 -1.85 -6.46
CA SER A 60 8.44 -1.17 -7.02
C SER A 60 9.68 -1.37 -6.15
N ILE A 61 9.52 -1.34 -4.82
CA ILE A 61 10.60 -1.62 -3.87
C ILE A 61 11.08 -3.07 -4.05
N LEU A 62 10.18 -4.05 -4.02
CA LEU A 62 10.55 -5.47 -4.10
C LEU A 62 11.20 -5.85 -5.45
N ALA A 63 10.82 -5.18 -6.54
CA ALA A 63 11.44 -5.39 -7.85
C ALA A 63 12.94 -5.02 -7.87
N ARG A 64 13.36 -4.04 -7.06
CA ARG A 64 14.77 -3.62 -6.96
C ARG A 64 15.50 -4.27 -5.78
N TYR A 65 14.79 -4.61 -4.72
CA TYR A 65 15.33 -5.18 -3.49
C TYR A 65 14.66 -6.54 -3.18
N PRO A 66 14.99 -7.59 -3.95
CA PRO A 66 14.30 -8.88 -3.86
C PRO A 66 14.52 -9.62 -2.53
N THR A 67 15.50 -9.19 -1.72
CA THR A 67 15.77 -9.75 -0.38
C THR A 67 14.84 -9.19 0.70
N ILE A 68 14.16 -8.07 0.43
CA ILE A 68 13.18 -7.47 1.33
C ILE A 68 11.84 -8.19 1.15
N LYS A 69 11.10 -8.40 2.25
CA LYS A 69 9.71 -8.85 2.22
C LYS A 69 8.78 -7.64 2.29
N GLY A 70 7.74 -7.63 1.46
CA GLY A 70 6.79 -6.52 1.42
C GLY A 70 5.45 -6.86 2.05
N VAL A 71 4.85 -5.89 2.72
CA VAL A 71 3.45 -5.94 3.18
C VAL A 71 2.72 -4.74 2.62
N ASN A 72 1.65 -4.96 1.86
CA ASN A 72 0.72 -3.91 1.46
C ASN A 72 -0.44 -3.88 2.46
N PHE A 73 -0.72 -2.72 3.05
CA PHE A 73 -1.70 -2.58 4.12
C PHE A 73 -2.71 -1.48 3.80
N ASP A 74 -4.00 -1.83 3.73
CA ASP A 74 -5.07 -0.88 3.43
C ASP A 74 -6.44 -1.37 3.95
N LEU A 75 -7.51 -0.63 3.66
CA LEU A 75 -8.89 -0.97 3.98
C LEU A 75 -9.39 -2.17 3.15
N PRO A 76 -10.37 -2.95 3.66
CA PRO A 76 -10.81 -4.19 3.00
C PRO A 76 -11.28 -3.98 1.57
N TYR A 77 -12.09 -2.95 1.34
CA TYR A 77 -12.64 -2.64 0.02
C TYR A 77 -11.55 -2.15 -0.96
N VAL A 78 -10.42 -1.65 -0.46
CA VAL A 78 -9.28 -1.24 -1.29
C VAL A 78 -8.44 -2.46 -1.67
N ILE A 79 -8.06 -3.29 -0.69
CA ILE A 79 -7.27 -4.50 -0.92
C ILE A 79 -7.99 -5.48 -1.85
N ASN A 80 -9.32 -5.58 -1.78
CA ASN A 80 -10.10 -6.44 -2.67
C ASN A 80 -10.00 -6.05 -4.16
N HIS A 81 -9.71 -4.78 -4.45
CA HIS A 81 -9.51 -4.28 -5.81
C HIS A 81 -8.03 -4.17 -6.19
N ALA A 82 -7.12 -4.43 -5.27
CA ALA A 82 -5.68 -4.36 -5.53
C ALA A 82 -5.21 -5.59 -6.33
N PRO A 83 -4.28 -5.42 -7.27
CA PRO A 83 -3.68 -6.54 -7.97
C PRO A 83 -2.90 -7.44 -6.99
N THR A 84 -2.88 -8.74 -7.27
CA THR A 84 -1.97 -9.65 -6.56
C THR A 84 -0.53 -9.37 -6.96
N ILE A 85 0.34 -9.10 -5.99
CA ILE A 85 1.76 -8.83 -6.23
C ILE A 85 2.58 -10.03 -5.69
N PRO A 86 3.40 -10.68 -6.54
CA PRO A 86 4.27 -11.75 -6.07
C PRO A 86 5.26 -11.27 -5.01
N GLY A 87 5.45 -12.06 -3.94
CA GLY A 87 6.40 -11.74 -2.87
C GLY A 87 5.89 -10.74 -1.83
N THR A 88 4.64 -10.29 -1.91
CA THR A 88 4.00 -9.44 -0.90
C THR A 88 2.96 -10.19 -0.08
N TYR A 89 2.75 -9.74 1.16
CA TYR A 89 1.57 -10.08 1.96
C TYR A 89 0.58 -8.91 1.90
N ASN A 90 -0.68 -9.17 1.56
CA ASN A 90 -1.75 -8.18 1.67
C ASN A 90 -2.40 -8.31 3.06
N ILE A 91 -2.40 -7.23 3.83
CA ILE A 91 -3.02 -7.18 5.16
C ILE A 91 -4.09 -6.09 5.18
N VAL A 92 -5.22 -6.38 5.85
CA VAL A 92 -6.42 -5.54 5.85
C VAL A 92 -6.65 -4.95 7.24
N ILE A 93 -7.03 -3.67 7.33
CA ILE A 93 -7.56 -3.08 8.58
C ILE A 93 -9.02 -3.48 8.75
N ILE A 94 -9.32 -4.21 9.82
CA ILE A 94 -10.69 -4.36 10.32
C ILE A 94 -10.85 -3.32 11.43
N SER A 95 -11.86 -2.46 11.32
CA SER A 95 -12.06 -1.21 12.09
C SER A 95 -11.93 -1.33 13.62
N ASN A 96 -11.96 -2.54 14.18
CA ASN A 96 -11.78 -2.79 15.60
C ASN A 96 -10.34 -2.56 16.10
N ALA A 97 -9.32 -2.54 15.24
CA ALA A 97 -7.93 -2.42 15.67
C ALA A 97 -7.47 -0.98 16.00
N ILE A 98 -8.06 0.04 15.37
CA ILE A 98 -7.62 1.45 15.56
C ILE A 98 -8.34 2.11 16.73
N ASN A 99 -9.62 1.80 16.97
CA ASN A 99 -10.38 2.39 18.08
C ASN A 99 -9.88 1.98 19.46
N GLN A 100 -9.26 0.80 19.62
CA GLN A 100 -8.66 0.40 20.90
C GLN A 100 -7.31 1.09 21.18
N SER A 101 -6.57 1.51 20.16
CA SER A 101 -5.28 2.19 20.32
C SER A 101 -5.40 3.70 20.56
N LEU A 102 -6.50 4.32 20.11
CA LEU A 102 -6.75 5.76 20.31
C LEU A 102 -7.57 6.06 21.57
N ALA A 103 -8.27 5.06 22.13
CA ALA A 103 -9.01 5.21 23.39
C ALA A 103 -8.13 5.03 24.65
N SER A 104 -6.84 4.73 24.48
CA SER A 104 -5.89 4.49 25.57
C SER A 104 -4.85 5.60 25.77
N ASN A 105 -5.04 6.79 25.19
CA ASN A 105 -4.21 7.98 25.42
C ASN A 105 -5.05 9.16 25.92
#